data_AF-A0A7C7CYS2-F1
#
_entry.id   AF-A0A7C7CYS2-F1
#
_cell.length_a   1.000
_cell.length_b   1.000
_cell.length_c   1.000
_cell.angle_alpha   90.00
_cell.angle_beta   90.00
_cell.angle_gamma   90.00
#
_symmetry.space_group_name_H-M   'P 1'
#
loop_
_entity.id
_entity.type
_entity.pdbx_description
1 polymer ?
#
loop_
_entity_poly.entity_id
_entity_poly.type
_entity_poly.pdbx_seq_one_letter_code
_entity_poly.pdbx_strand_id
1 'polypeptide(L)'
;MKYCFHFSRALIFTILTVTTAEAIGTSFLTVPYSPRELALGGRTASVLGDASLSRGNPALIVGTSHQIFFSYTSWFAGVTGSSALMVQPFGKGSLGLSVRHMDVSDLQL
;
A
#
# COMPACT_ATOMS: atom_id res chain seq x y z
N MET A 1 -33.81 25.67 9.27
CA MET A 1 -33.75 24.22 8.92
C MET A 1 -33.33 23.91 7.48
N LYS A 2 -33.53 24.80 6.48
CA LYS A 2 -33.12 24.55 5.07
C LYS A 2 -31.60 24.38 4.87
N TYR A 3 -30.76 25.14 5.57
CA TYR A 3 -29.30 25.08 5.42
C TYR A 3 -28.66 23.75 5.88
N CYS A 4 -29.19 23.13 6.92
CA CYS A 4 -28.69 21.83 7.42
C CYS A 4 -28.95 20.69 6.42
N PHE A 5 -30.07 20.78 5.68
CA PHE A 5 -30.42 19.81 4.64
C PHE A 5 -29.52 19.92 3.40
N HIS A 6 -29.15 21.15 3.01
CA HIS A 6 -28.18 21.37 1.92
C HIS A 6 -26.76 20.92 2.30
N PHE A 7 -26.35 21.14 3.56
CA PHE A 7 -25.06 20.68 4.06
C PHE A 7 -24.97 19.15 4.10
N SER A 8 -26.00 18.47 4.61
CA SER A 8 -26.06 17.01 4.60
C SER A 8 -26.00 16.42 3.19
N ARG A 9 -26.70 17.01 2.22
CA ARG A 9 -26.66 16.58 0.81
C ARG A 9 -25.28 16.79 0.19
N ALA A 10 -24.64 17.93 0.45
CA ALA A 10 -23.28 18.19 -0.01
C ALA A 10 -22.28 17.18 0.58
N LEU A 11 -22.38 16.90 1.89
CA LEU A 11 -21.56 15.90 2.57
C LEU A 11 -21.72 14.50 1.96
N ILE A 12 -22.97 14.05 1.74
CA ILE A 12 -23.26 12.76 1.12
C ILE A 12 -22.69 12.68 -0.29
N PHE A 13 -22.84 13.74 -1.09
CA PHE A 13 -22.25 13.82 -2.43
C PHE A 13 -20.71 13.73 -2.38
N THR A 14 -20.07 14.47 -1.47
CA THR A 14 -18.61 14.42 -1.30
C THR A 14 -18.15 13.02 -0.90
N ILE A 15 -18.80 12.38 0.07
CA ILE A 15 -18.47 11.02 0.50
C ILE A 15 -18.59 10.03 -0.66
N LEU A 16 -19.70 10.07 -1.41
CA LEU A 16 -19.91 9.18 -2.56
C LEU A 16 -18.84 9.37 -3.64
N THR A 17 -18.47 10.62 -3.97
CA THR A 17 -17.43 10.89 -4.96
C THR A 17 -16.03 10.43 -4.53
N VAL A 18 -15.70 10.55 -3.23
CA VAL A 18 -14.42 10.08 -2.68
C VAL A 18 -14.36 8.55 -2.69
N THR A 19 -15.46 7.86 -2.37
CA THR A 19 -15.51 6.39 -2.38
C THR A 19 -15.39 5.78 -3.78
N THR A 20 -15.84 6.48 -4.83
CA THR A 20 -15.71 5.99 -6.21
C THR A 20 -14.32 6.18 -6.82
N ALA A 21 -13.46 7.03 -6.23
CA ALA A 21 -12.10 7.24 -6.73
C ALA A 21 -11.16 6.04 -6.45
N GLU A 22 -11.49 5.23 -5.42
CA GLU A 22 -10.76 4.01 -5.05
C GLU A 22 -11.33 2.75 -5.77
N ALA A 23 -12.36 2.90 -6.60
CA ALA A 23 -13.24 1.81 -7.06
C ALA A 23 -12.81 1.14 -8.37
N ILE A 24 -11.53 0.81 -8.53
CA ILE A 24 -11.09 -0.08 -9.62
C ILE A 24 -10.10 -1.09 -9.05
N GLY A 25 -10.59 -2.19 -8.46
CA GLY A 25 -9.86 -3.46 -8.23
C GLY A 25 -8.46 -3.43 -7.59
N THR A 26 -7.99 -2.26 -7.15
CA THR A 26 -6.60 -1.96 -6.82
C THR A 26 -6.46 -1.46 -5.39
N SER A 27 -7.53 -1.50 -4.59
CA SER A 27 -7.49 -1.19 -3.15
C SER A 27 -6.47 -2.06 -2.41
N PHE A 28 -6.14 -3.25 -2.92
CA PHE A 28 -5.05 -4.07 -2.39
C PHE A 28 -3.67 -3.35 -2.43
N LEU A 29 -3.49 -2.37 -3.33
CA LEU A 29 -2.28 -1.54 -3.39
C LEU A 29 -2.19 -0.59 -2.21
N THR A 30 -3.30 -0.17 -1.58
CA THR A 30 -3.27 0.76 -0.43
C THR A 30 -2.90 0.05 0.88
N VAL A 31 -3.16 -1.26 0.95
CA VAL A 31 -2.86 -2.08 2.13
C VAL A 31 -1.34 -2.23 2.32
N PRO A 32 -0.82 -2.06 3.56
CA PRO A 32 0.57 -2.34 3.87
C PRO A 32 0.94 -3.81 3.63
N TYR A 33 2.13 -4.05 3.09
CA TYR A 33 2.61 -5.40 2.71
C TYR A 33 3.85 -5.85 3.43
N SER A 34 4.62 -4.94 4.03
CA SER A 34 5.73 -5.32 4.90
C SER A 34 5.34 -5.12 6.36
N PRO A 35 5.79 -6.00 7.28
CA PRO A 35 5.58 -5.81 8.71
C PRO A 35 6.09 -4.46 9.22
N ARG A 36 7.15 -3.93 8.58
CA ARG A 36 7.71 -2.63 8.92
C ARG A 36 6.82 -1.47 8.50
N GLU A 37 6.25 -1.52 7.29
CA GLU A 37 5.27 -0.54 6.85
C GLU A 37 4.03 -0.55 7.77
N LEU A 38 3.58 -1.73 8.20
CA LEU A 38 2.50 -1.87 9.19
C LEU A 38 2.86 -1.23 10.53
N ALA A 39 4.05 -1.51 11.07
CA ALA A 39 4.51 -0.96 12.34
C ALA A 39 4.65 0.58 12.31
N LEU A 40 4.92 1.15 11.13
CA LEU A 40 5.00 2.60 10.91
C LEU A 40 3.63 3.23 10.59
N GLY A 41 2.54 2.47 10.66
CA GLY A 41 1.19 2.96 10.35
C GLY A 41 1.03 3.40 8.89
N GLY A 42 1.76 2.77 7.95
CA GLY A 42 1.77 3.13 6.53
C GLY A 42 2.59 4.37 6.19
N ARG A 43 3.30 4.98 7.16
CA ARG A 43 4.10 6.20 6.96
C ARG A 43 5.56 5.86 6.71
N THR A 44 5.93 5.65 5.46
CA THR A 44 7.24 5.10 5.08
C THR A 44 8.07 6.03 4.19
N ALA A 45 7.53 7.18 3.80
CA ALA A 45 8.10 8.06 2.79
C ALA A 45 9.46 8.70 3.14
N SER A 46 9.92 8.59 4.39
CA SER A 46 11.14 9.21 4.91
C SER A 46 12.19 8.22 5.41
N VAL A 47 11.96 6.91 5.31
CA VAL A 47 12.90 5.90 5.83
C VAL A 47 13.91 5.54 4.75
N LEU A 48 15.18 5.85 5.00
CA LEU A 48 16.27 5.65 4.05
C LEU A 48 16.79 4.20 4.07
N GLY A 49 17.10 3.66 2.89
CA GLY A 49 17.90 2.44 2.75
C GLY A 49 17.16 1.14 3.05
N ASP A 50 15.82 1.17 3.10
CA ASP A 50 15.01 0.01 3.43
C ASP A 50 14.18 -0.44 2.22
N ALA A 51 14.61 -1.54 1.59
CA ALA A 51 13.94 -2.08 0.42
C ALA A 51 12.52 -2.59 0.72
N SER A 52 12.20 -2.96 1.97
CA SER A 52 10.84 -3.36 2.38
C SER A 52 9.83 -2.21 2.41
N LEU A 53 10.32 -0.97 2.32
CA LEU A 53 9.55 0.26 2.34
C LEU A 53 9.48 0.95 0.96
N SER A 54 9.95 0.25 -0.07
CA SER A 54 10.04 0.72 -1.45
C SER A 54 8.75 1.28 -2.04
N ARG A 55 7.59 0.74 -1.63
CA ARG A 55 6.28 1.25 -2.05
C ARG A 55 6.03 2.70 -1.63
N GLY A 56 6.46 3.07 -0.43
CA GLY A 56 6.22 4.40 0.10
C GLY A 56 7.06 5.45 -0.62
N ASN A 57 8.34 5.14 -0.81
CA ASN A 57 9.25 5.99 -1.56
C ASN A 57 10.43 5.17 -2.13
N PRO A 58 10.38 4.75 -3.40
CA PRO A 58 11.43 3.92 -3.98
C PRO A 58 12.74 4.70 -4.20
N ALA A 59 12.70 6.04 -4.21
CA ALA A 59 13.90 6.87 -4.37
C ALA A 59 14.84 6.76 -3.16
N LEU A 60 14.36 6.29 -2.01
CA LEU A 60 15.16 6.12 -0.79
C LEU A 60 15.97 4.83 -0.75
N ILE A 61 15.85 3.98 -1.77
CA ILE A 61 16.56 2.70 -1.86
C ILE A 61 17.96 2.87 -2.47
N VAL A 62 18.35 4.09 -2.84
CA VAL A 62 19.69 4.38 -3.39
C VAL A 62 20.78 4.03 -2.38
N GLY A 63 21.84 3.38 -2.85
CA GLY A 63 23.00 3.02 -2.02
C GLY A 63 22.79 1.81 -1.12
N THR A 64 21.66 1.09 -1.27
CA THR A 64 21.46 -0.20 -0.62
C THR A 64 22.23 -1.31 -1.34
N SER A 65 22.73 -2.28 -0.59
CA SER A 65 23.29 -3.50 -1.17
C SER A 65 22.20 -4.32 -1.87
N HIS A 66 22.59 -5.40 -2.56
CA HIS A 66 21.63 -6.39 -3.03
C HIS A 66 20.75 -6.85 -1.87
N GLN A 67 19.43 -6.76 -2.01
CA GLN A 67 18.45 -7.13 -0.99
C GLN A 67 17.32 -7.92 -1.64
N ILE A 68 16.96 -9.04 -1.02
CA ILE A 68 15.76 -9.81 -1.34
C ILE A 68 14.90 -9.82 -0.09
N PHE A 69 13.64 -9.45 -0.24
CA PHE A 69 12.67 -9.34 0.83
C PHE A 69 11.43 -10.17 0.48
N PHE A 70 10.98 -10.97 1.44
CA PHE A 70 9.73 -11.71 1.37
C PHE A 70 8.86 -11.32 2.54
N SER A 71 7.56 -11.15 2.30
CA SER A 71 6.60 -10.95 3.38
C SER A 71 5.34 -11.77 3.16
N TYR A 72 4.73 -12.10 4.30
CA TYR A 72 3.42 -12.69 4.39
C TYR A 72 2.66 -12.00 5.51
N THR A 73 1.43 -11.61 5.23
CA THR A 73 0.54 -10.95 6.17
C THR A 73 -0.83 -11.62 6.10
N SER A 74 -1.43 -11.88 7.25
CA SER A 74 -2.79 -12.37 7.38
C SER A 74 -3.59 -11.39 8.23
N TRP A 75 -4.81 -11.11 7.82
CA TRP A 75 -5.77 -10.28 8.55
C TRP A 75 -6.92 -11.14 9.06
N PHE A 76 -7.49 -10.76 10.20
CA PHE A 76 -8.60 -11.49 10.84
C PHE A 76 -9.85 -11.66 9.97
N ALA A 77 -10.01 -10.86 8.92
CA ALA A 77 -11.15 -10.90 8.00
C ALA A 77 -10.97 -11.89 6.83
N GLY A 78 -10.14 -12.92 6.98
CA GLY A 78 -9.90 -13.91 5.90
C GLY A 78 -9.15 -13.32 4.69
N VAL A 79 -8.45 -12.21 4.88
CA VAL A 79 -7.57 -11.62 3.86
C VAL A 79 -6.16 -12.10 4.12
N THR A 80 -5.46 -12.52 3.06
CA THR A 80 -4.04 -12.83 3.12
C THR A 80 -3.29 -12.07 2.03
N GLY A 81 -2.02 -11.79 2.28
CA GLY A 81 -1.18 -11.05 1.37
C GLY A 81 0.23 -11.57 1.43
N SER A 82 0.86 -11.69 0.27
CA SER A 82 2.26 -12.06 0.15
C SER A 82 2.99 -11.09 -0.77
N SER A 83 4.28 -10.92 -0.53
CA SER A 83 5.10 -10.12 -1.43
C SER A 83 6.52 -10.66 -1.50
N ALA A 84 7.14 -10.39 -2.65
CA ALA A 84 8.54 -10.62 -2.90
C ALA A 84 9.11 -9.35 -3.54
N LEU A 85 10.28 -8.94 -3.09
CA LEU A 85 10.97 -7.78 -3.60
C LEU A 85 12.46 -8.08 -3.73
N MET A 86 13.03 -7.68 -4.86
CA MET A 86 14.44 -7.77 -5.15
C MET A 86 14.94 -6.38 -5.51
N VAL A 87 16.04 -5.97 -4.90
CA VAL A 87 16.72 -4.71 -5.17
C VAL A 87 18.19 -5.01 -5.38
N GLN A 88 18.77 -4.36 -6.39
CA GLN A 88 20.21 -4.39 -6.63
C GLN A 88 20.73 -2.99 -6.94
N PRO A 89 21.98 -2.67 -6.54
CA PRO A 89 22.66 -1.47 -7.01
C PRO A 89 22.75 -1.46 -8.54
N PHE A 90 22.50 -0.31 -9.16
CA PHE A 90 22.68 -0.12 -10.59
C PHE A 90 23.19 1.29 -10.90
N GLY A 91 24.46 1.39 -11.31
CA GLY A 91 25.13 2.66 -11.53
C GLY A 91 25.21 3.50 -10.23
N LYS A 92 24.69 4.73 -10.27
CA LYS A 92 24.58 5.63 -9.10
C LYS A 92 23.27 5.46 -8.32
N GLY A 93 22.40 4.56 -8.75
CA GLY A 93 21.09 4.33 -8.17
C GLY A 93 20.86 2.86 -7.82
N SER A 94 19.60 2.47 -7.74
CA SER A 94 19.17 1.10 -7.45
C SER A 94 18.07 0.70 -8.43
N LEU A 95 18.09 -0.57 -8.84
CA LEU A 95 17.03 -1.20 -9.62
C LEU A 95 16.27 -2.13 -8.70
N GLY A 96 14.94 -2.04 -8.72
CA GLY A 96 14.07 -2.86 -7.88
C GLY A 96 12.94 -3.49 -8.68
N LEU A 97 12.60 -4.73 -8.34
CA LEU A 97 11.42 -5.42 -8.83
C LEU A 97 10.63 -5.95 -7.63
N SER A 98 9.32 -5.71 -7.65
CA SER A 98 8.42 -6.14 -6.57
C SER A 98 7.20 -6.84 -7.14
N VAL A 99 6.86 -7.99 -6.57
CA VAL A 99 5.64 -8.72 -6.85
C VAL A 99 4.83 -8.79 -5.55
N ARG A 100 3.53 -8.54 -5.66
CA ARG A 100 2.60 -8.66 -4.54
C ARG A 100 1.39 -9.46 -4.99
N HIS A 101 0.89 -10.28 -4.08
CA HIS A 101 -0.36 -10.99 -4.21
C HIS A 101 -1.21 -10.72 -2.96
N MET A 102 -2.53 -10.56 -3.15
CA MET A 102 -3.51 -10.47 -2.07
C MET A 102 -4.69 -11.35 -2.43
N ASP A 103 -5.11 -12.16 -1.48
CA ASP A 103 -6.20 -13.10 -1.59
C ASP A 103 -7.25 -12.78 -0.52
N VAL A 104 -8.53 -13.01 -0.87
CA VAL A 104 -9.65 -12.89 0.05
C VAL A 104 -10.38 -14.22 0.01
N SER A 105 -10.23 -15.01 1.08
CA SER A 105 -10.63 -16.41 1.10
C SER A 105 -12.15 -16.64 1.09
N ASP A 106 -12.96 -15.58 1.18
CA ASP A 106 -14.41 -15.68 1.33
C ASP A 106 -15.20 -14.74 0.38
N LEU A 107 -14.71 -14.56 -0.85
CA LEU A 107 -15.52 -14.03 -1.95
C LEU A 107 -16.53 -15.09 -2.43
N GLN A 108 -17.44 -15.51 -1.55
CA GLN A 108 -18.66 -16.21 -1.95
C GLN A 108 -19.64 -15.16 -2.49
N LEU A 109 -19.98 -15.30 -3.77
CA LEU A 109 -21.03 -14.57 -4.49
C LEU A 109 -22.41 -15.18 -4.20
#